data_AF-A0A377XAA5-F1
#
_entry.id   AF-A0A377XAA5-F1
#
_cell.length_a   1.000
_cell.length_b   1.000
_cell.length_c   1.000
_cell.angle_alpha   90.00
_cell.angle_beta   90.00
_cell.angle_gamma   90.00
#
_symmetry.space_group_name_H-M   'P 1'
#
loop_
_entity.id
_entity.type
_entity.pdbx_description
1 polymer ?
#
loop_
_entity_poly.entity_id
_entity_poly.type
_entity_poly.pdbx_seq_one_letter_code
_entity_poly.pdbx_strand_id
1 'polypeptide(L)'
;MDDKQRYQDGMAVRRKVLGDAHVDRTLQHLTPLNDEFQDFITRYAWGETWTRPGLDHHTRSMITIAMLIALNREAELKMHLRASFNNGGDPR
;
A
#
# COMPACT_ATOMS: atom_id res chain seq x y z
N MET A 1 -3.30 -17.25 9.97
CA MET A 1 -3.44 -16.98 8.52
C MET A 1 -2.17 -17.48 7.84
N ASP A 2 -2.30 -18.39 6.88
CA ASP A 2 -1.13 -18.81 6.10
C ASP A 2 -0.66 -17.68 5.16
N ASP A 3 0.51 -17.86 4.57
CA ASP A 3 1.16 -16.83 3.74
C ASP A 3 0.40 -16.56 2.43
N LYS A 4 -0.30 -17.57 1.89
CA LYS A 4 -1.12 -17.42 0.69
C LYS A 4 -2.31 -16.51 0.99
N GLN A 5 -3.00 -16.73 2.10
CA GLN A 5 -4.12 -15.90 2.52
C GLN A 5 -3.65 -14.48 2.86
N ARG A 6 -2.51 -14.31 3.54
CA ARG A 6 -1.90 -12.98 3.77
C ARG A 6 -1.61 -12.24 2.47
N TYR A 7 -1.10 -12.95 1.46
CA TYR A 7 -0.86 -12.35 0.15
C TYR A 7 -2.17 -11.89 -0.50
N GLN A 8 -3.22 -12.71 -0.51
CA GLN A 8 -4.49 -12.37 -1.14
C GLN A 8 -5.14 -11.15 -0.47
N ASP A 9 -5.20 -11.14 0.86
CA ASP A 9 -5.78 -10.02 1.62
C ASP A 9 -4.93 -8.76 1.45
N GLY A 10 -3.61 -8.92 1.47
CA GLY A 10 -2.67 -7.83 1.19
C GLY A 10 -2.84 -7.26 -0.21
N MET A 11 -3.03 -8.09 -1.23
CA MET A 11 -3.25 -7.64 -2.60
C MET A 11 -4.57 -6.87 -2.73
N ALA A 12 -5.64 -7.34 -2.07
CA ALA A 12 -6.93 -6.66 -2.05
C ALA A 12 -6.83 -5.27 -1.41
N VAL A 13 -6.15 -5.17 -0.26
CA VAL A 13 -5.94 -3.87 0.41
C VAL A 13 -5.02 -2.96 -0.41
N ARG A 14 -3.91 -3.49 -0.94
CA ARG A 14 -2.97 -2.75 -1.78
C ARG A 14 -3.67 -2.13 -2.99
N ARG A 15 -4.54 -2.88 -3.68
CA ARG A 15 -5.35 -2.39 -4.80
C ARG A 15 -6.36 -1.33 -4.36
N LYS A 16 -7.05 -1.54 -3.24
CA LYS A 16 -7.98 -0.54 -2.69
C LYS A 16 -7.29 0.79 -2.40
N VAL A 17 -6.07 0.75 -1.85
CA VAL A 17 -5.31 1.95 -1.46
C VAL A 17 -4.62 2.60 -2.65
N LEU A 18 -3.77 1.85 -3.36
CA LEU A 18 -2.93 2.41 -4.44
C LEU A 18 -3.64 2.49 -5.80
N GLY A 19 -4.77 1.80 -5.96
CA GLY A 19 -5.51 1.68 -7.21
C GLY A 19 -4.99 0.56 -8.11
N ASP A 20 -5.90 -0.08 -8.85
CA ASP A 20 -5.59 -1.21 -9.73
C ASP A 20 -4.51 -0.87 -10.77
N ALA A 21 -4.65 0.26 -11.45
CA ALA A 21 -3.70 0.66 -12.49
C ALA A 21 -2.26 0.84 -11.98
N HIS A 22 -2.08 1.24 -10.72
CA HIS A 22 -0.75 1.33 -10.11
C HIS A 22 -0.21 -0.07 -9.83
N VAL A 23 -1.01 -0.92 -9.18
CA VAL A 23 -0.61 -2.28 -8.82
C VAL A 23 -0.31 -3.12 -10.07
N ASP A 24 -1.16 -3.06 -11.08
CA ASP A 24 -0.96 -3.77 -12.36
C ASP A 24 0.35 -3.35 -13.02
N ARG A 25 0.66 -2.03 -13.02
CA ARG A 25 1.94 -1.54 -13.52
C ARG A 25 3.11 -2.11 -12.73
N THR A 26 3.04 -2.16 -11.40
CA THR A 26 4.12 -2.77 -10.60
C THR A 26 4.30 -4.24 -10.94
N LEU A 27 3.20 -5.00 -11.07
CA LEU A 27 3.23 -6.43 -11.39
C LEU A 27 3.78 -6.71 -12.80
N GLN A 28 3.52 -5.83 -13.77
CA GLN A 28 4.06 -5.93 -15.13
C GLN A 28 5.57 -5.65 -15.21
N HIS A 29 6.12 -4.90 -14.25
CA HIS A 29 7.55 -4.56 -14.20
C HIS A 29 8.32 -5.41 -13.17
N LEU A 30 7.78 -6.56 -12.80
CA LEU A 30 8.51 -7.53 -11.97
C LEU A 30 9.73 -8.06 -12.72
N THR A 31 10.77 -8.29 -11.97
CA THR A 31 12.07 -8.81 -12.39
C THR A 31 12.54 -9.81 -11.34
N PRO A 32 13.46 -10.72 -11.67
CA PRO A 32 14.04 -11.63 -10.67
C PRO A 32 14.75 -10.93 -9.49
N LEU A 33 15.06 -9.62 -9.62
CA LEU A 33 15.66 -8.85 -8.53
C LEU A 33 14.63 -8.34 -7.51
N ASN A 34 13.39 -8.10 -7.93
CA ASN A 34 12.40 -7.38 -7.12
C ASN A 34 11.13 -8.19 -6.84
N ASP A 35 10.97 -9.38 -7.41
CA ASP A 35 9.80 -10.25 -7.24
C ASP A 35 9.61 -10.69 -5.78
N GLU A 36 10.66 -11.19 -5.13
CA GLU A 36 10.61 -11.62 -3.73
C GLU A 36 10.30 -10.45 -2.80
N PHE A 37 10.82 -9.25 -3.10
CA PHE A 37 10.50 -8.05 -2.33
C PHE A 37 9.05 -7.62 -2.52
N GLN A 38 8.52 -7.72 -3.74
CA GLN A 38 7.12 -7.40 -4.03
C GLN A 38 6.14 -8.40 -3.40
N ASP A 39 6.51 -9.68 -3.35
CA ASP A 39 5.78 -10.69 -2.58
C ASP A 39 5.81 -10.37 -1.07
N PHE A 40 7.01 -10.13 -0.53
CA PHE A 40 7.21 -9.81 0.88
C PHE A 40 6.41 -8.59 1.31
N ILE A 41 6.50 -7.47 0.59
CA ILE A 41 5.78 -6.24 0.97
C ILE A 41 4.27 -6.42 0.84
N THR A 42 3.80 -7.22 -0.12
CA THR A 42 2.37 -7.54 -0.27
C THR A 42 1.86 -8.32 0.95
N ARG A 43 2.59 -9.35 1.40
CA ARG A 43 2.19 -10.11 2.60
C ARG A 43 2.33 -9.29 3.88
N TYR A 44 3.46 -8.61 4.06
CA TYR A 44 3.81 -8.01 5.34
C TYR A 44 3.19 -6.61 5.55
N ALA A 45 3.49 -5.66 4.66
CA ALA A 45 2.94 -4.32 4.82
C ALA A 45 1.43 -4.36 4.61
N TRP A 46 0.97 -4.89 3.48
CA TRP A 46 -0.44 -4.84 3.13
C TRP A 46 -1.27 -5.94 3.82
N GLY A 47 -0.79 -7.17 3.81
CA GLY A 47 -1.52 -8.34 4.33
C GLY A 47 -1.49 -8.51 5.85
N GLU A 48 -0.53 -7.91 6.56
CA GLU A 48 -0.49 -7.93 8.03
C GLU A 48 -0.76 -6.55 8.62
N THR A 49 0.00 -5.52 8.24
CA THR A 49 -0.08 -4.24 8.94
C THR A 49 -1.36 -3.48 8.59
N TRP A 50 -1.74 -3.45 7.31
CA TRP A 50 -2.90 -2.68 6.84
C TRP A 50 -4.25 -3.40 7.03
N THR A 51 -4.25 -4.73 7.14
CA THR A 51 -5.45 -5.55 7.44
C THR A 51 -5.81 -5.57 8.93
N ARG A 52 -4.90 -5.13 9.83
CA ARG A 52 -5.16 -5.12 11.28
C ARG A 52 -6.42 -4.29 11.62
N PRO A 53 -7.28 -4.79 12.51
CA PRO A 53 -8.42 -4.02 12.99
C PRO A 53 -7.98 -2.82 13.83
N GLY A 54 -8.89 -1.86 14.04
CA GLY A 54 -8.73 -0.74 14.97
C GLY A 54 -8.51 0.62 14.29
N LEU A 55 -7.83 0.67 13.14
CA LEU A 55 -7.68 1.88 12.33
C LEU A 55 -8.16 1.63 10.91
N ASP A 56 -8.98 2.54 10.40
CA ASP A 56 -9.42 2.52 9.00
C ASP A 56 -8.29 2.92 8.03
N HIS A 57 -8.51 2.66 6.74
CA HIS A 57 -7.48 2.94 5.72
C HIS A 57 -7.19 4.44 5.58
N HIS A 58 -8.19 5.29 5.80
CA HIS A 58 -8.01 6.74 5.76
C HIS A 58 -6.99 7.19 6.81
N THR A 59 -7.19 6.79 8.07
CA THR A 59 -6.30 7.15 9.18
C THR A 59 -4.89 6.59 8.96
N ARG A 60 -4.77 5.34 8.46
CA ARG A 60 -3.48 4.74 8.12
C ARG A 60 -2.75 5.50 6.99
N SER A 61 -3.48 5.93 5.97
CA SER A 61 -2.94 6.80 4.92
C SER A 61 -2.40 8.11 5.48
N MET A 62 -3.14 8.76 6.37
CA MET A 62 -2.70 10.02 7.00
C MET A 62 -1.45 9.84 7.86
N ILE A 63 -1.37 8.78 8.67
CA ILE A 63 -0.16 8.45 9.44
C ILE A 63 1.03 8.21 8.51
N THR A 64 0.83 7.45 7.43
CA THR A 64 1.89 7.16 6.46
C THR A 64 2.40 8.45 5.81
N ILE A 65 1.51 9.33 5.37
CA ILE A 65 1.86 10.64 4.80
C ILE A 65 2.67 11.48 5.79
N ALA A 66 2.24 11.57 7.05
CA ALA A 66 2.95 12.32 8.08
C ALA A 66 4.38 11.79 8.29
N MET A 67 4.56 10.46 8.33
CA MET A 67 5.88 9.84 8.43
C MET A 67 6.75 10.12 7.19
N LEU A 68 6.19 10.07 5.99
CA LEU A 68 6.92 10.32 4.75
C LEU A 68 7.39 11.78 4.63
N ILE A 69 6.59 12.74 5.14
CA ILE A 69 6.98 14.15 5.28
C ILE A 69 8.16 14.26 6.24
N ALA A 70 8.03 13.69 7.45
CA ALA A 70 9.07 13.77 8.47
C ALA A 70 10.40 13.14 8.04
N LEU A 71 10.34 12.08 7.23
CA LEU A 71 11.51 11.36 6.72
C LEU A 71 12.08 11.93 5.41
N ASN A 72 11.45 12.95 4.82
CA ASN A 72 11.81 13.50 3.52
C ASN A 72 11.88 12.40 2.42
N ARG A 73 10.76 11.70 2.19
CA ARG A 73 10.63 10.63 1.19
C ARG A 73 9.69 11.03 0.07
N GLU A 74 10.15 11.94 -0.79
CA GLU A 74 9.31 12.63 -1.79
C GLU A 74 8.61 11.69 -2.79
N ALA A 75 9.31 10.69 -3.33
CA ALA A 75 8.73 9.78 -4.32
C ALA A 75 7.54 8.98 -3.75
N GLU A 76 7.75 8.42 -2.55
CA GLU A 76 6.71 7.70 -1.80
C GLU A 76 5.60 8.64 -1.35
N LEU A 77 5.95 9.85 -0.89
CA LEU A 77 4.97 10.86 -0.48
C LEU A 77 4.02 11.23 -1.63
N LYS A 78 4.56 11.46 -2.83
CA LYS A 78 3.75 11.77 -4.02
C LYS A 78 2.80 10.64 -4.39
N MET A 79 3.22 9.39 -4.24
CA MET A 79 2.35 8.23 -4.44
C MET A 79 1.24 8.18 -3.38
N HIS A 80 1.59 8.28 -2.11
CA HIS A 80 0.64 8.17 -1.01
C HIS A 80 -0.38 9.32 -0.96
N LEU A 81 0.02 10.54 -1.37
CA LEU A 81 -0.90 11.68 -1.53
C LEU A 81 -1.92 11.46 -2.65
N ARG A 82 -1.56 10.76 -3.73
CA ARG A 82 -2.52 10.40 -4.79
C ARG A 82 -3.44 9.26 -4.36
N ALA A 83 -2.87 8.28 -3.66
CA ALA A 83 -3.60 7.12 -3.17
C ALA A 83 -4.62 7.45 -2.07
N SER A 84 -4.40 8.50 -1.26
CA SER A 84 -5.31 8.88 -0.17
C SER A 84 -6.72 9.24 -0.65
N PHE A 85 -6.87 9.74 -1.89
CA PHE A 85 -8.18 10.01 -2.49
C PHE A 85 -9.03 8.74 -2.66
N ASN A 86 -8.42 7.58 -2.87
CA ASN A 86 -9.14 6.30 -2.94
C ASN A 86 -9.66 5.84 -1.56
N ASN A 87 -9.13 6.42 -0.48
CA ASN A 87 -9.45 6.06 0.91
C ASN A 87 -10.30 7.14 1.61
N GLY A 88 -11.07 7.92 0.87
CA GLY A 88 -11.98 8.92 1.45
C GLY A 88 -11.33 10.28 1.73
N GLY A 89 -10.12 10.54 1.21
CA GLY A 89 -9.59 11.90 1.15
C GLY A 89 -10.47 12.77 0.24
N ASP A 90 -11.07 13.82 0.79
CA ASP A 90 -11.78 14.84 0.02
C ASP A 90 -10.77 15.83 -0.58
N PRO A 91 -10.77 16.10 -1.89
CA PRO A 91 -9.89 17.10 -2.51
C PRO A 91 -10.29 18.56 -2.25
N ARG A 92 -11.35 18.82 -1.48
CA ARG A 92 -11.83 20.17 -1.12
C ARG A 92 -11.05 20.81 0.03
#